data_AF-A0A7I0JQU0-F1
#
_entry.id   AF-A0A7I0JQU0-F1
#
_cell.length_a   1.000
_cell.length_b   1.000
_cell.length_c   1.000
_cell.angle_alpha   90.00
_cell.angle_beta   90.00
_cell.angle_gamma   90.00
#
_symmetry.space_group_name_H-M   'P 1'
#
loop_
_entity.id
_entity.type
_entity.pdbx_description
1 polymer ?
#
loop_
_entity_poly.entity_id
_entity_poly.type
_entity_poly.pdbx_seq_one_letter_code
_entity_poly.pdbx_strand_id
1 'polypeptide(L)'
;IALFIIIATAATLNANGTTQIETSAQAAEALRPIAGEVTFAVFAAGIIGTGMLAVPVLAGSAAYAVAEMFRWPEGLDRRPREAKAFYATITAAT
;
A
#
# COMPACT_ATOMS: atom_id res chain seq x y z
N ILE A 1 -8.98 -0.06 -8.68
CA ILE A 1 -9.04 -0.63 -7.32
C ILE A 1 -10.30 -0.16 -6.59
N ALA A 2 -10.50 1.14 -6.38
CA ALA A 2 -11.68 1.68 -5.69
C ALA A 2 -13.04 1.20 -6.26
N LEU A 3 -13.22 1.20 -7.59
CA LEU A 3 -14.45 0.72 -8.22
C LEU A 3 -14.75 -0.76 -7.92
N PHE A 4 -13.73 -1.63 -7.97
CA PHE A 4 -13.89 -3.05 -7.63
C PHE A 4 -14.22 -3.25 -6.15
N ILE A 5 -13.62 -2.45 -5.25
CA ILE A 5 -13.94 -2.48 -3.82
C ILE A 5 -15.41 -2.09 -3.61
N ILE A 6 -15.88 -1.02 -4.23
CA ILE A 6 -17.27 -0.53 -4.12
C ILE A 6 -18.27 -1.60 -4.62
N ILE A 7 -18.00 -2.20 -5.78
CA ILE A 7 -18.89 -3.23 -6.34
C ILE A 7 -18.89 -4.48 -5.46
N ALA A 8 -17.72 -4.92 -4.98
CA ALA A 8 -17.62 -6.08 -4.11
C ALA A 8 -18.36 -5.87 -2.79
N THR A 9 -18.17 -4.75 -2.10
CA THR A 9 -18.88 -4.44 -0.84
C THR A 9 -20.37 -4.21 -1.06
N ALA A 10 -20.79 -3.65 -2.20
CA ALA A 10 -22.21 -3.57 -2.54
C ALA A 10 -22.82 -4.97 -2.76
N ALA A 11 -22.15 -5.82 -3.52
CA ALA A 11 -22.64 -7.17 -3.85
C ALA A 11 -22.67 -8.12 -2.64
N THR A 12 -21.83 -7.88 -1.63
CA THR A 12 -21.71 -8.79 -0.49
C THR A 12 -22.19 -8.20 0.83
N LEU A 13 -21.79 -6.98 1.20
CA LEU A 13 -22.15 -6.39 2.49
C LEU A 13 -23.51 -5.72 2.46
N ASN A 14 -23.74 -4.86 1.47
CA ASN A 14 -25.01 -4.15 1.34
C ASN A 14 -26.16 -5.13 1.10
N ALA A 15 -25.91 -6.17 0.30
CA ALA A 15 -26.86 -7.27 0.09
C ALA A 15 -27.18 -8.06 1.38
N ASN A 16 -26.25 -8.15 2.33
CA ASN A 16 -26.43 -8.79 3.64
C ASN A 16 -26.85 -7.79 4.75
N GLY A 17 -27.25 -6.57 4.39
CA GLY A 17 -27.71 -5.54 5.34
C GLY A 17 -26.62 -4.96 6.25
N THR A 18 -25.35 -5.29 6.03
CA THR A 18 -24.22 -4.79 6.80
C THR A 18 -23.71 -3.50 6.13
N THR A 19 -23.93 -2.36 6.78
CA THR A 19 -23.55 -1.03 6.28
C THR A 19 -22.40 -0.40 7.04
N GLN A 20 -22.04 -0.97 8.20
CA GLN A 20 -20.95 -0.52 9.04
C GLN A 20 -19.82 -1.54 9.02
N ILE A 21 -18.66 -1.11 8.53
CA ILE A 21 -17.39 -1.84 8.65
C ILE A 21 -16.49 -1.00 9.55
N GLU A 22 -16.11 -1.57 10.69
CA GLU A 22 -15.16 -0.92 11.61
C GLU A 22 -13.78 -1.57 11.55
N THR A 23 -13.69 -2.81 11.06
CA THR A 23 -12.46 -3.60 11.10
C THR A 23 -12.09 -4.20 9.75
N SER A 24 -10.79 -4.43 9.55
CA SER A 24 -10.25 -5.09 8.35
C SER A 24 -10.76 -6.54 8.22
N ALA A 25 -11.04 -7.21 9.33
CA ALA A 25 -11.59 -8.57 9.33
C ALA A 25 -13.01 -8.62 8.76
N GLN A 26 -13.85 -7.64 9.09
CA GLN A 26 -15.20 -7.50 8.51
C GLN A 26 -15.13 -7.20 7.00
N ALA A 27 -14.17 -6.38 6.57
CA ALA A 27 -13.92 -6.14 5.15
C ALA A 27 -13.43 -7.39 4.42
N ALA A 28 -12.66 -8.26 5.07
CA ALA A 28 -12.28 -9.54 4.50
C ALA A 28 -13.50 -10.47 4.40
N GLU A 29 -14.29 -10.61 5.46
CA GLU A 29 -15.47 -11.47 5.47
C GLU A 29 -16.53 -11.05 4.43
N ALA A 30 -16.56 -9.77 4.06
CA ALA A 30 -17.28 -9.27 2.90
C ALA A 30 -17.02 -10.09 1.64
N LEU A 31 -15.79 -10.51 1.40
CA LEU A 31 -15.39 -11.16 0.16
C LEU A 31 -15.72 -12.68 0.18
N ARG A 32 -16.28 -13.20 1.28
CA ARG A 32 -16.59 -14.62 1.48
C ARG A 32 -17.51 -15.23 0.41
N PRO A 33 -18.54 -14.54 -0.12
CA PRO A 33 -19.35 -15.07 -1.21
C PRO A 33 -18.58 -15.26 -2.53
N ILE A 34 -17.45 -14.57 -2.70
CA ILE A 34 -16.64 -14.59 -3.93
C ILE A 34 -15.47 -15.57 -3.80
N ALA A 35 -14.77 -15.54 -2.65
CA ALA A 35 -13.54 -16.28 -2.43
C ALA A 35 -13.67 -17.46 -1.43
N GLY A 36 -14.83 -17.67 -0.82
CA GLY A 36 -15.09 -18.82 0.05
C GLY A 36 -14.13 -18.92 1.24
N GLU A 37 -13.53 -20.08 1.43
CA GLU A 37 -12.61 -20.36 2.55
C GLU A 37 -11.26 -19.62 2.44
N VAL A 38 -10.81 -19.27 1.23
CA VAL A 38 -9.53 -18.58 1.02
C VAL A 38 -9.63 -17.06 1.11
N THR A 39 -10.81 -16.55 1.44
CA THR A 39 -11.11 -15.11 1.49
C THR A 39 -10.12 -14.32 2.34
N PHE A 40 -9.84 -14.79 3.55
CA PHE A 40 -8.92 -14.11 4.45
C PHE A 40 -7.49 -14.12 3.90
N ALA A 41 -7.06 -15.24 3.30
CA ALA A 41 -5.73 -15.36 2.71
C ALA A 41 -5.55 -14.44 1.51
N VAL A 42 -6.56 -14.34 0.62
CA VAL A 42 -6.53 -13.44 -0.55
C VAL A 42 -6.53 -11.98 -0.11
N PHE A 43 -7.36 -11.61 0.87
CA PHE A 43 -7.39 -10.25 1.42
C PHE A 43 -6.06 -9.88 2.08
N ALA A 44 -5.50 -10.76 2.93
CA ALA A 44 -4.23 -10.56 3.58
C ALA A 44 -3.08 -10.44 2.57
N ALA A 45 -3.03 -11.30 1.55
CA ALA A 45 -2.06 -11.20 0.47
C ALA A 45 -2.16 -9.87 -0.28
N GLY A 46 -3.38 -9.38 -0.51
CA GLY A 46 -3.63 -8.06 -1.10
C GLY A 46 -3.07 -6.93 -0.24
N ILE A 47 -3.37 -6.92 1.07
CA ILE A 47 -2.86 -5.89 2.00
C ILE A 47 -1.33 -5.91 2.07
N ILE A 48 -0.73 -7.09 2.24
CA ILE A 48 0.74 -7.24 2.27
C ILE A 48 1.36 -6.75 0.96
N GLY A 49 0.80 -7.16 -0.18
CA GLY A 49 1.28 -6.74 -1.50
C GLY A 49 1.20 -5.23 -1.69
N THR A 50 0.09 -4.60 -1.27
CA THR A 50 -0.04 -3.13 -1.34
C THR A 50 0.95 -2.42 -0.42
N GLY A 51 1.20 -2.93 0.79
CA GLY A 51 2.18 -2.38 1.73
C GLY A 51 3.61 -2.47 1.18
N MET A 52 3.98 -3.62 0.61
CA MET A 52 5.30 -3.81 0.00
C MET A 52 5.56 -2.87 -1.17
N LEU A 53 4.55 -2.53 -1.96
CA LEU A 53 4.68 -1.55 -3.04
C LEU A 53 4.68 -0.10 -2.54
N ALA A 54 3.98 0.19 -1.44
CA ALA A 54 3.89 1.54 -0.88
C ALA A 54 5.22 2.02 -0.28
N VAL A 55 5.96 1.13 0.40
CA VAL A 55 7.20 1.51 1.11
C VAL A 55 8.26 2.09 0.16
N PRO A 56 8.66 1.44 -0.95
CA PRO A 56 9.66 2.00 -1.86
C PRO A 56 9.22 3.30 -2.54
N VAL A 57 7.92 3.42 -2.83
CA VAL A 57 7.36 4.63 -3.47
C VAL A 57 7.43 5.81 -2.50
N LEU A 58 7.03 5.61 -1.24
CA LEU A 58 7.09 6.65 -0.21
C LEU A 58 8.52 6.99 0.19
N ALA A 59 9.39 5.98 0.35
CA ALA A 59 10.81 6.18 0.65
C ALA A 59 11.51 6.94 -0.49
N GLY A 60 11.22 6.60 -1.75
CA GLY A 60 11.71 7.33 -2.92
C GLY A 60 11.23 8.77 -2.94
N SER A 61 9.93 9.03 -2.76
CA SER A 61 9.40 10.40 -2.77
C SER A 61 9.94 11.24 -1.62
N ALA A 62 10.10 10.66 -0.42
CA ALA A 62 10.68 11.34 0.73
C ALA A 62 12.16 11.66 0.50
N ALA A 63 12.91 10.72 -0.08
CA ALA A 63 14.32 10.94 -0.39
C ALA A 63 14.53 12.05 -1.42
N TYR A 64 13.68 12.11 -2.45
CA TYR A 64 13.67 13.22 -3.42
C TYR A 64 13.31 14.54 -2.74
N ALA A 65 12.22 14.61 -1.97
CA ALA A 65 11.83 15.83 -1.29
C ALA A 65 12.91 16.37 -0.33
N VAL A 66 13.59 15.47 0.41
CA VAL A 66 14.68 15.86 1.31
C VAL A 66 15.91 16.31 0.52
N ALA A 67 16.29 15.60 -0.54
CA ALA A 67 17.45 15.96 -1.33
C ALA A 67 17.26 17.30 -2.08
N GLU A 68 16.06 17.57 -2.60
CA GLU A 68 15.70 18.84 -3.21
C GLU A 68 15.74 19.99 -2.19
N MET A 69 15.21 19.78 -0.98
CA MET A 69 15.23 20.78 0.10
C MET A 69 16.66 21.18 0.50
N PHE A 70 17.59 20.22 0.54
CA PHE A 70 18.99 20.48 0.89
C PHE A 70 19.90 20.74 -0.33
N ARG A 71 19.35 20.77 -1.56
CA ARG A 71 20.08 20.87 -2.83
C ARG A 71 21.20 19.82 -2.96
N TRP A 72 20.97 18.63 -2.41
CA TRP A 72 21.93 17.53 -2.47
C TRP A 72 21.86 16.82 -3.84
N PRO A 73 22.94 16.15 -4.26
CA PRO A 73 22.90 15.30 -5.44
C PRO A 73 21.89 14.16 -5.24
N GLU A 74 20.78 14.21 -5.97
CA GLU A 74 19.70 13.22 -5.96
C GLU A 74 19.70 12.33 -7.20
N GLY A 75 18.94 11.23 -7.16
CA GLY A 75 18.69 10.35 -8.29
C GLY A 75 19.08 8.90 -8.06
N LEU A 76 18.15 7.98 -8.35
CA LEU A 76 18.38 6.53 -8.37
C LEU A 76 19.37 6.08 -9.47
N ASP A 77 19.59 6.92 -10.47
CA ASP A 77 20.54 6.69 -11.57
C ASP A 77 21.98 7.11 -11.19
N ARG A 78 22.15 7.79 -10.05
CA ARG A 78 23.48 8.14 -9.52
C ARG A 78 24.06 7.01 -8.69
N ARG A 79 25.38 6.85 -8.73
CA ARG A 79 26.04 5.82 -7.93
C ARG A 79 25.76 6.08 -6.44
N PRO A 80 25.53 5.04 -5.60
CA PRO A 80 25.29 5.21 -4.16
C PRO A 80 26.38 5.99 -3.41
N ARG A 81 27.59 6.04 -3.97
CA ARG A 81 28.72 6.82 -3.47
C ARG A 81 28.66 8.33 -3.78
N GLU A 82 27.91 8.73 -4.81
CA GLU A 82 27.74 10.12 -5.26
C GLU A 82 26.51 10.77 -4.61
N ALA A 83 25.47 9.99 -4.32
CA ALA A 83 24.22 10.43 -3.71
C ALA A 83 24.04 9.83 -2.30
N LYS A 84 25.10 9.84 -1.47
CA LYS A 84 25.08 9.19 -0.13
C LYS A 84 23.94 9.66 0.75
N ALA A 85 23.65 10.96 0.73
CA ALA A 85 22.59 11.55 1.55
C ALA A 85 21.19 11.14 1.07
N PHE A 86 20.99 10.97 -0.24
CA PHE A 86 19.76 10.48 -0.85
C PHE A 86 19.52 8.98 -0.57
N TYR A 87 20.56 8.14 -0.68
CA TYR A 87 20.42 6.72 -0.32
C TYR A 87 20.30 6.52 1.20
N ALA A 88 20.91 7.38 2.02
CA ALA A 88 20.73 7.37 3.47
C ALA A 88 19.29 7.72 3.88
N THR A 89 18.65 8.67 3.21
CA THR A 89 17.23 9.00 3.46
C THR A 89 16.29 7.89 3.00
N ILE A 90 16.56 7.22 1.86
CA ILE A 90 15.81 6.00 1.46
C ILE A 90 15.92 4.92 2.54
N THR A 91 17.13 4.68 3.06
CA THR A 91 17.38 3.64 4.08
C THR A 91 16.75 3.99 5.42
N ALA A 92 16.70 5.28 5.78
CA ALA A 92 16.04 5.74 7.01
C ALA A 92 14.51 5.76 6.91
N ALA A 93 13.96 5.90 5.71
CA ALA A 93 12.52 5.96 5.45
C ALA A 93 11.86 4.59 5.22
N THR A 94 12.66 3.54 5.01
CA THR A 94 12.24 2.14 4.83
C THR A 94 12.38 1.38 6.13
#